data_AF-A0A672PM25-F1
#
_entry.id   AF-A0A672PM25-F1
#
_cell.length_a   1.000
_cell.length_b   1.000
_cell.length_c   1.000
_cell.angle_alpha   90.00
_cell.angle_beta   90.00
_cell.angle_gamma   90.00
#
_symmetry.space_group_name_H-M   'P 1'
#
loop_
_entity.id
_entity.type
_entity.pdbx_description
1 polymer ?
#
loop_
_entity_poly.entity_id
_entity_poly.type
_entity_poly.pdbx_seq_one_letter_code
_entity_poly.pdbx_strand_id
1 'polypeptide(L)' 'MDLEGATYEPGFVGIRFCQECNNMLYPKEDKENRILLYACRNCDYQQEADNSCIMVADISCIPNFML' A
#
# COMPACT_ATOMS: atom_id res chain seq x y z
N MET A 1 23.32 -24.00 -3.65
CA MET A 1 23.22 -23.30 -2.34
C MET A 1 23.05 -21.85 -2.71
N ASP A 2 21.83 -21.43 -3.04
CA ASP A 2 21.52 -20.02 -3.25
C ASP A 2 20.12 -19.81 -2.70
N LEU A 3 20.10 -19.70 -1.37
CA LEU A 3 18.96 -19.23 -0.61
C LEU A 3 19.00 -17.71 -0.76
N GLU A 4 18.47 -17.19 -1.88
CA GLU A 4 18.25 -15.75 -2.01
C GLU A 4 17.15 -15.36 -1.03
N GLY A 5 17.59 -15.04 0.19
CA GLY A 5 16.76 -14.43 1.20
C GLY A 5 16.17 -13.16 0.61
N ALA A 6 14.86 -13.19 0.38
CA ALA A 6 14.08 -12.01 0.07
C ALA A 6 14.40 -10.96 1.13
N THR A 7 15.21 -9.96 0.75
CA THR A 7 15.36 -8.73 1.51
C THR A 7 13.95 -8.17 1.62
N TYR A 8 13.36 -8.25 2.82
CA TYR A 8 12.14 -7.54 3.15
C TYR A 8 12.47 -6.04 3.23
N GLU A 9 12.92 -5.45 2.14
CA GLU A 9 12.88 -4.00 2.03
C GLU A 9 11.38 -3.67 2.11
N PRO A 10 10.91 -2.98 3.17
CA PRO A 10 9.51 -2.64 3.25
C PRO A 10 9.27 -1.66 2.09
N GLY A 11 8.80 -2.22 0.97
CA GLY A 11 8.65 -1.50 -0.28
C GLY A 11 7.82 -0.26 -0.02
N PHE A 12 8.24 0.87 -0.59
CA PHE A 12 7.49 2.11 -0.49
C PHE A 12 6.06 1.88 -0.99
N VAL A 13 5.09 1.88 -0.08
CA VAL A 13 3.67 1.84 -0.43
C VAL A 13 3.27 3.27 -0.77
N GLY A 14 3.48 3.62 -2.03
CA GLY A 14 3.22 4.97 -2.52
C GLY A 14 1.73 5.33 -2.54
N ILE A 15 1.45 6.64 -2.40
CA ILE A 15 0.10 7.19 -2.58
C ILE A 15 -0.31 6.98 -4.04
N ARG A 16 -1.48 6.37 -4.26
CA ARG A 16 -2.05 6.14 -5.59
C ARG A 16 -3.20 7.11 -5.87
N PHE A 17 -3.30 7.54 -7.13
CA PHE A 17 -4.33 8.47 -7.59
C PHE A 17 -5.24 7.78 -8.61
N CYS A 18 -6.52 8.13 -8.56
CA CYS A 18 -7.52 7.68 -9.52
C CYS A 18 -7.23 8.26 -10.91
N GLN A 19 -7.26 7.43 -11.95
CA GLN A 19 -6.98 7.85 -13.32
C GLN A 19 -8.12 8.70 -13.93
N GLU A 20 -9.33 8.67 -13.35
CA GLU A 20 -10.49 9.40 -13.87
C GLU A 20 -10.62 10.80 -13.27
N CYS A 21 -10.46 10.92 -11.95
CA CYS A 21 -10.76 12.16 -11.22
C CYS A 21 -9.58 12.71 -10.41
N ASN A 22 -8.38 12.09 -10.51
CA ASN A 22 -7.16 12.49 -9.79
C ASN A 22 -7.31 12.58 -8.26
N ASN A 23 -8.33 11.95 -7.69
CA ASN A 23 -8.51 11.82 -6.24
C ASN A 23 -7.68 10.66 -5.68
N MET A 24 -7.32 10.74 -4.40
CA MET A 24 -6.59 9.69 -3.70
C MET A 24 -7.41 8.39 -3.66
N LEU A 25 -6.76 7.27 -3.96
CA LEU A 25 -7.35 5.94 -3.81
C LEU A 25 -7.17 5.44 -2.37
N TYR A 26 -8.18 4.74 -1.86
CA TYR A 26 -8.19 4.19 -0.53
C TYR A 26 -8.21 2.65 -0.58
N PRO A 27 -7.51 1.97 0.34
CA PRO A 27 -7.56 0.52 0.43
C PRO A 27 -8.98 0.05 0.80
N LYS A 28 -9.44 -0.99 0.12
CA LYS A 28 -10.75 -1.64 0.25
C LYS A 28 -10.56 -3.14 0.17
N GLU A 29 -11.13 -3.88 1.11
CA GLU A 29 -11.11 -5.35 1.12
C GLU A 29 -12.17 -5.91 0.17
N ASP A 30 -11.78 -6.82 -0.73
CA ASP A 30 -12.71 -7.72 -1.42
C ASP A 30 -12.73 -9.07 -0.69
N LYS A 31 -13.81 -9.31 0.06
CA LYS A 31 -13.97 -10.48 0.93
C LYS A 31 -14.18 -11.78 0.17
N GLU A 32 -14.74 -11.72 -1.04
CA GLU A 32 -15.05 -12.92 -1.82
C GLU A 32 -13.77 -13.51 -2.39
N ASN A 33 -12.94 -12.65 -2.99
CA ASN A 33 -11.67 -13.05 -3.59
C ASN A 33 -10.48 -13.01 -2.61
N ARG A 34 -10.68 -12.45 -1.41
CA ARG A 34 -9.65 -12.22 -0.38
C ARG A 34 -8.46 -11.42 -0.90
N ILE A 35 -8.75 -10.43 -1.75
CA ILE A 35 -7.77 -9.52 -2.32
C ILE A 35 -7.97 -8.11 -1.78
N LEU A 36 -6.88 -7.34 -1.83
CA LEU A 36 -6.89 -5.93 -1.50
C LEU A 36 -7.07 -5.12 -2.78
N LEU A 37 -8.01 -4.17 -2.75
CA LEU A 37 -8.25 -3.22 -3.82
C LEU A 37 -7.93 -1.80 -3.35
N TYR A 38 -7.57 -0.93 -4.28
CA TYR A 38 -7.54 0.52 -4.11
C TYR A 38 -8.75 1.11 -4.85
N ALA A 39 -9.68 1.72 -4.11
CA ALA A 39 -10.92 2.28 -4.65
C ALA A 39 -10.98 3.79 -4.45
N CYS A 40 -11.53 4.50 -5.43
CA CYS A 40 -11.84 5.92 -5.30
C CYS A 40 -13.10 6.11 -4.44
N ARG A 41 -13.23 7.26 -3.75
CA ARG A 41 -14.45 7.65 -3.03
C ARG A 41 -15.45 8.45 -3.87
N ASN A 42 -14.98 9.04 -4.97
CA ASN A 42 -15.75 10.00 -5.77
C ASN A 42 -16.22 9.43 -7.12
N CYS A 43 -15.79 8.23 -7.48
CA CYS A 43 -16.17 7.51 -8.70
C CYS A 43 -16.04 5.99 -8.47
N ASP A 44 -16.44 5.19 -9.46
CA ASP A 44 -16.47 3.73 -9.38
C ASP A 44 -15.12 3.07 -9.73
N TYR A 45 -14.09 3.87 -9.97
CA TYR A 45 -12.75 3.37 -10.27
C TYR A 45 -12.17 2.57 -9.09
N GLN A 46 -11.71 1.36 -9.39
CA GLN A 46 -11.02 0.48 -8.45
C GLN A 46 -9.90 -0.29 -9.18
N GLN A 47 -8.83 -0.62 -8.46
CA GLN A 47 -7.72 -1.43 -8.97
C GLN A 47 -7.23 -2.42 -7.93
N GLU A 48 -6.64 -3.53 -8.36
CA GLU A 48 -6.01 -4.49 -7.46
C GLU A 48 -4.70 -3.92 -6.87
N ALA A 49 -4.38 -4.30 -5.64
CA ALA A 49 -3.15 -3.92 -4.99
C ALA A 49 -2.03 -4.92 -5.29
N ASP A 50 -0.87 -4.42 -5.74
CA ASP A 50 0.30 -5.25 -6.04
C ASP A 50 0.95 -5.87 -4.80
N ASN A 51 0.65 -5.33 -3.61
CA ASN A 51 1.20 -5.76 -2.34
C ASN A 51 0.13 -5.65 -1.24
N SER A 52 0.15 -6.56 -0.27
CA SER A 52 -0.76 -6.55 0.88
C SER A 52 -0.36 -5.53 1.96
N CYS A 53 0.87 -5.01 1.92
CA CYS A 53 1.33 -3.95 2.79
C CYS A 53 0.62 -2.62 2.46
N ILE A 54 -0.18 -2.09 3.40
CA ILE A 54 -0.93 -0.83 3.23
C ILE A 54 -0.11 0.41 3.62
N MET A 55 0.61 0.32 4.74
CA MET A 55 1.37 1.43 5.29
C MET A 55 2.69 0.92 5.84
N VAL A 56 3.75 1.66 5.54
CA VAL A 56 5.08 1.49 6.10
C VAL A 56 5.41 2.80 6.80
N ALA A 57 5.75 2.73 8.09
CA ALA A 57 6.25 3.87 8.84
C ALA A 57 7.77 3.79 8.90
N ASP A 58 8.45 4.79 8.38
CA ASP A 58 9.90 4.93 8.56
C ASP A 58 10.18 5.61 9.91
N ILE A 59 10.69 4.82 10.86
CA ILE A 59 11.03 5.29 12.19
C ILE A 59 12.46 5.85 12.29
N SER A 60 13.27 5.74 11.23
CA SER A 60 14.67 6.19 11.23
C SER A 60 14.80 7.71 11.46
N CYS A 61 13.77 8.46 11.10
CA CYS A 61 13.69 9.90 11.31
C CYS A 61 13.13 10.29 12.69
N ILE A 62 12.72 9.33 13.52
CA ILE A 62 12.29 9.60 14.88
C ILE A 62 13.57 9.72 15.73
N PRO A 63 13.89 10.90 16.28
CA PRO A 63 15.06 11.06 17.12
C PRO A 63 14.93 10.17 18.36
N ASN A 64 16.04 9.56 18.75
CA ASN A 64 16.22 8.55 19.82
C ASN A 64 15.75 8.97 21.24
N PHE A 65 15.14 10.16 21.38
CA PHE A 65 14.67 10.76 22.63
C PHE A 65 13.14 10.72 22.83
N MET A 66 12.38 10.17 21.89
CA MET A 66 10.90 10.03 21.99
C MET A 66 10.42 8.60 22.31
N LEU A 67 11.32 7.69 22.71
CA LEU A 67 11.00 6.34 23.22
C LEU A 67 11.50 6.18 24.66
#